data_AF-A0A139HZ28-F1
#
_entry.id   AF-A0A139HZ28-F1
#
_cell.length_a   1.000
_cell.length_b   1.000
_cell.length_c   1.000
_cell.angle_alpha   90.00
_cell.angle_beta   90.00
_cell.angle_gamma   90.00
#
_symmetry.space_group_name_H-M   'P 1'
#
loop_
_entity.id
_entity.type
_entity.pdbx_description
1 polymer ?
#
loop_
_entity_poly.entity_id
_entity_poly.type
_entity_poly.pdbx_seq_one_letter_code
_entity_poly.pdbx_strand_id
1 'polypeptide(L)'
;MLHTLTTASNRDDLDVTPDAVLVLKNIGPIGNPGMPEAGVIPLPRSKLRGTNTTDMLRLSDGRMSGTAGGTIGLHISPEAAIPGSPFRLVRSGDIIRMNLEKRSLDVDIPNEELARRKAEDEQKAWLQIQRRATHSTERTREVIVDCTKPR
;
A
#
# COMPACT_ATOMS: atom_id res chain seq x y z
N MET A 1 -20.06 10.14 2.77
CA MET A 1 -19.49 8.89 2.21
C MET A 1 -17.99 9.09 2.19
N LEU A 2 -17.20 8.17 2.76
CA LEU A 2 -15.75 8.34 2.84
C LEU A 2 -15.12 7.74 1.57
N HIS A 3 -14.32 8.51 0.83
CA HIS A 3 -13.65 8.06 -0.40
C HIS A 3 -12.18 7.73 -0.12
N THR A 4 -11.67 6.67 -0.74
CA THR A 4 -10.28 6.21 -0.54
C THR A 4 -9.30 6.97 -1.41
N LEU A 5 -8.13 7.29 -0.86
CA LEU A 5 -6.98 7.81 -1.58
C LEU A 5 -5.77 6.93 -1.29
N THR A 6 -5.29 6.23 -2.32
CA THR A 6 -4.19 5.25 -2.19
C THR A 6 -2.80 5.87 -2.36
N THR A 7 -2.67 7.19 -2.44
CA THR A 7 -1.41 7.86 -2.76
C THR A 7 -0.94 8.71 -1.57
N ALA A 8 0.17 8.32 -0.95
CA ALA A 8 0.85 9.09 0.11
C ALA A 8 1.74 10.21 -0.45
N SER A 9 1.33 10.87 -1.53
CA SER A 9 2.16 11.85 -2.23
C SER A 9 1.62 13.26 -2.01
N ASN A 10 2.49 14.19 -1.61
CA ASN A 10 2.20 15.61 -1.44
C ASN A 10 2.07 16.31 -2.81
N ARG A 11 1.22 15.76 -3.69
CA ARG A 11 0.97 16.34 -5.00
C ARG A 11 -0.19 17.31 -4.93
N ASP A 12 -0.01 18.43 -5.61
CA ASP A 12 -1.02 19.50 -5.64
C ASP A 12 -2.24 19.13 -6.50
N ASP A 13 -2.17 18.07 -7.30
CA ASP A 13 -3.29 17.53 -8.09
C ASP A 13 -4.16 16.53 -7.32
N LEU A 14 -3.83 16.22 -6.06
CA LEU A 14 -4.58 15.24 -5.28
C LEU A 14 -5.92 15.85 -4.80
N ASP A 15 -7.01 15.18 -5.14
CA ASP A 15 -8.36 15.52 -4.71
C ASP A 15 -8.62 14.93 -3.31
N VAL A 16 -8.30 15.71 -2.26
CA VAL A 16 -8.44 15.29 -0.86
C VAL A 16 -9.48 16.12 -0.15
N THR A 17 -10.55 15.46 0.28
CA THR A 17 -11.57 16.02 1.17
C THR A 17 -11.33 15.60 2.62
N PRO A 18 -11.83 16.34 3.62
CA PRO A 18 -11.81 15.92 5.03
C PRO A 18 -12.34 14.50 5.30
N ASP A 19 -13.35 14.10 4.53
CA ASP A 19 -13.98 12.78 4.61
C ASP A 19 -13.20 11.68 3.84
N ALA A 20 -12.01 11.98 3.31
CA ALA A 20 -11.24 10.99 2.60
C ALA A 20 -10.47 10.06 3.56
N VAL A 21 -10.24 8.82 3.12
CA VAL A 21 -9.39 7.85 3.83
C VAL A 21 -8.04 7.77 3.14
N LEU A 22 -6.97 8.04 3.87
CA LEU A 22 -5.61 7.97 3.35
C LEU A 22 -5.09 6.53 3.52
N VAL A 23 -4.67 5.91 2.43
CA VAL A 23 -4.19 4.51 2.41
C VAL A 23 -2.76 4.47 1.91
N LEU A 24 -1.86 3.91 2.72
CA LEU A 24 -0.46 3.69 2.38
C LEU A 24 -0.18 2.18 2.36
N LYS A 25 0.45 1.74 1.27
CA LYS A 25 0.65 0.32 0.94
C LYS A 25 2.12 0.01 0.77
N ASN A 26 2.45 -1.28 0.88
CA ASN A 26 3.79 -1.82 0.66
C ASN A 26 4.81 -1.29 1.68
N ILE A 27 4.39 -1.06 2.92
CA ILE A 27 5.26 -0.72 4.06
C ILE A 27 5.32 -1.87 5.07
N GLY A 28 4.76 -3.03 4.71
CA GLY A 28 4.81 -4.25 5.50
C GLY A 28 6.13 -5.01 5.40
N PRO A 29 6.25 -6.18 6.05
CA PRO A 29 7.49 -6.96 6.13
C PRO A 29 8.07 -7.38 4.77
N ILE A 30 7.25 -7.69 3.77
CA ILE A 30 7.68 -8.05 2.42
C ILE A 30 7.77 -6.80 1.54
N GLY A 31 6.81 -5.89 1.65
CA GLY A 31 6.72 -4.70 0.80
C GLY A 31 7.89 -3.74 0.99
N ASN A 32 8.22 -3.46 2.24
CA ASN A 32 9.42 -2.72 2.62
C ASN A 32 10.17 -3.53 3.68
N PRO A 33 11.17 -4.35 3.27
CA PRO A 33 11.80 -5.35 4.12
C PRO A 33 12.09 -4.85 5.54
N GLY A 34 11.47 -5.51 6.52
CA GLY A 34 11.61 -5.17 7.93
C GLY A 34 10.56 -4.23 8.51
N MET A 35 9.54 -3.82 7.73
CA MET A 35 8.36 -3.06 8.20
C MET A 35 8.75 -1.79 8.98
N PRO A 36 9.27 -0.75 8.31
CA PRO A 36 9.76 0.45 8.98
C PRO A 36 8.64 1.24 9.67
N GLU A 37 9.01 2.08 10.64
CA GLU A 37 8.09 2.99 11.35
C GLU A 37 7.69 4.22 10.51
N ALA A 38 7.43 4.00 9.22
CA ALA A 38 7.04 5.01 8.24
C ALA A 38 5.57 4.84 7.79
N GLY A 39 4.75 4.14 8.57
CA GLY A 39 3.34 3.86 8.29
C GLY A 39 2.39 5.03 8.56
N VAL A 40 2.89 6.16 9.03
CA VAL A 40 2.09 7.37 9.29
C VAL A 40 2.09 8.27 8.07
N ILE A 41 0.89 8.48 7.52
CA ILE A 41 0.69 9.43 6.42
C ILE A 41 0.50 10.83 7.05
N PRO A 42 1.35 11.82 6.71
CA PRO A 42 1.13 13.18 7.16
C PRO A 42 -0.14 13.74 6.52
N LEU A 43 -0.91 14.52 7.29
CA LEU A 43 -2.11 15.18 6.77
C LEU A 43 -1.72 16.21 5.70
N PRO A 44 -2.41 16.25 4.54
CA PRO A 44 -2.15 17.23 3.50
C PRO A 44 -2.69 18.61 3.92
N ARG A 45 -1.93 19.31 4.78
CA ARG A 45 -2.30 20.60 5.37
C ARG A 45 -2.63 21.67 4.34
N SER A 46 -1.99 21.63 3.16
CA SER A 46 -2.27 22.55 2.05
C SER A 46 -3.71 22.42 1.54
N LYS A 47 -4.23 21.20 1.47
CA LYS A 47 -5.58 20.88 0.97
C LYS A 47 -6.67 21.04 2.03
N LEU A 48 -6.33 20.81 3.29
CA LEU A 48 -7.24 21.01 4.42
C LEU A 48 -7.28 22.47 4.90
N ARG A 49 -6.52 23.38 4.26
CA ARG A 49 -6.47 24.80 4.65
C ARG A 49 -7.85 25.44 4.49
N GLY A 50 -8.44 25.89 5.61
CA GLY A 50 -9.79 26.48 5.66
C GLY A 50 -10.87 25.49 6.09
N THR A 51 -10.55 24.20 6.19
CA THR A 51 -11.39 23.20 6.88
C THR A 51 -10.97 23.13 8.35
N ASN A 52 -11.90 22.96 9.29
CA ASN A 52 -11.58 22.75 10.71
C ASN A 52 -11.16 21.29 10.99
N THR A 53 -10.54 20.64 10.01
CA THR A 53 -10.20 19.21 10.05
C THR A 53 -8.84 19.02 10.69
N THR A 54 -8.85 18.47 11.91
CA THR A 54 -7.65 18.20 12.70
C THR A 54 -7.15 16.76 12.56
N ASP A 55 -8.01 15.84 12.10
CA ASP A 55 -7.71 14.42 11.98
C ASP A 55 -8.44 13.80 10.78
N MET A 56 -7.86 12.73 10.23
CA MET A 56 -8.42 11.93 9.14
C MET A 56 -8.07 10.45 9.35
N LEU A 57 -8.95 9.57 8.88
CA LEU A 57 -8.69 8.12 8.90
C LEU A 57 -7.50 7.78 7.97
N ARG A 58 -6.49 7.16 8.55
CA ARG A 58 -5.26 6.74 7.87
C ARG A 58 -5.05 5.24 8.06
N LEU A 59 -4.73 4.53 6.98
CA LEU A 59 -4.58 3.08 6.98
C LEU A 59 -3.23 2.69 6.37
N SER A 60 -2.49 1.80 7.05
CA SER A 60 -1.27 1.22 6.47
C SER A 60 -0.99 -0.22 6.93
N ASP A 61 -0.24 -0.94 6.10
CA ASP A 61 0.35 -2.24 6.41
C ASP A 61 1.70 -2.11 7.14
N GLY A 62 2.07 -0.90 7.59
CA GLY A 62 3.33 -0.59 8.27
C GLY A 62 3.17 -0.29 9.76
N ARG A 63 4.26 0.18 10.37
CA ARG A 63 4.34 0.58 11.80
C ARG A 63 4.33 2.10 11.97
N MET A 64 4.04 2.58 13.17
CA MET A 64 4.27 3.96 13.59
C MET A 64 5.14 4.04 14.84
N SER A 65 5.83 5.17 15.02
CA SER A 65 6.37 5.54 16.34
C SER A 65 5.22 5.82 17.31
N GLY A 66 5.38 5.43 18.58
CA GLY A 66 4.35 5.64 19.62
C GLY A 66 4.03 7.11 19.95
N THR A 67 4.73 8.06 19.34
CA THR A 67 4.55 9.51 19.50
C THR A 67 3.57 10.12 18.49
N ALA A 68 3.23 9.40 17.42
CA ALA A 68 2.25 9.88 16.45
C ALA A 68 0.81 9.59 16.92
N GLY A 69 -0.15 10.40 16.49
CA GLY A 69 -1.54 10.34 16.99
C GLY A 69 -2.61 10.62 15.94
N GLY A 70 -3.85 10.35 16.35
CA GLY A 70 -5.09 10.46 15.57
C GLY A 70 -5.66 9.11 15.12
N THR A 71 -6.60 9.14 14.18
CA THR A 71 -7.36 7.96 13.76
C THR A 71 -6.57 7.15 12.73
N ILE A 72 -5.79 6.17 13.20
CA ILE A 72 -4.86 5.40 12.38
C ILE A 72 -5.08 3.89 12.57
N GLY A 73 -5.29 3.17 11.46
CA GLY A 73 -5.24 1.71 11.39
C GLY A 73 -3.87 1.25 10.89
N LEU A 74 -3.19 0.41 11.69
CA LEU A 74 -1.85 -0.11 11.39
C LEU A 74 -1.85 -1.64 11.36
N HIS A 75 -0.72 -2.20 10.91
CA HIS A 75 -0.49 -3.64 10.88
C HIS A 75 -1.55 -4.41 10.07
N ILE A 76 -2.13 -3.75 9.06
CA ILE A 76 -3.16 -4.37 8.22
C ILE A 76 -2.56 -5.61 7.55
N SER A 77 -3.16 -6.75 7.85
CA SER A 77 -2.72 -8.06 7.41
C SER A 77 -3.88 -8.79 6.73
N PRO A 78 -3.66 -9.46 5.58
CA PRO A 78 -2.39 -9.59 4.85
C PRO A 78 -1.92 -8.27 4.18
N GLU A 79 -0.60 -8.03 4.15
CA GLU A 79 -0.02 -6.78 3.62
C GLU A 79 -0.24 -6.61 2.09
N ALA A 80 -0.07 -5.40 1.56
CA ALA A 80 -0.29 -5.11 0.14
C ALA A 80 0.78 -5.73 -0.79
N ALA A 81 1.93 -6.14 -0.25
CA ALA A 81 2.97 -6.78 -1.04
C ALA A 81 2.59 -8.19 -1.50
N ILE A 82 1.67 -8.86 -0.77
CA ILE A 82 1.20 -10.21 -1.10
C ILE A 82 0.19 -10.12 -2.24
N PRO A 83 0.42 -10.80 -3.38
CA PRO A 83 -0.55 -10.84 -4.49
C PRO A 83 -1.91 -11.36 -4.04
N GLY A 84 -2.98 -10.71 -4.49
CA GLY A 84 -4.35 -11.07 -4.14
C GLY A 84 -4.77 -10.71 -2.71
N SER A 85 -3.95 -9.98 -1.93
CA SER A 85 -4.37 -9.52 -0.60
C SER A 85 -5.48 -8.46 -0.71
N PRO A 86 -6.50 -8.47 0.18
CA PRO A 86 -7.58 -7.49 0.12
C PRO A 86 -7.09 -6.05 0.15
N PHE A 87 -6.08 -5.77 0.99
CA PHE A 87 -5.50 -4.43 1.12
C PHE A 87 -4.86 -3.96 -0.18
N ARG A 88 -4.20 -4.86 -0.93
CA ARG A 88 -3.63 -4.55 -2.25
C ARG A 88 -4.68 -4.15 -3.28
N LEU A 89 -5.87 -4.77 -3.25
CA LEU A 89 -6.93 -4.58 -4.24
C LEU A 89 -7.70 -3.26 -4.11
N VAL A 90 -7.59 -2.58 -2.97
CA VAL A 90 -8.17 -1.24 -2.75
C VAL A 90 -7.59 -0.25 -3.76
N ARG A 91 -8.42 0.60 -4.36
CA ARG A 91 -8.03 1.63 -5.33
C ARG A 91 -8.57 2.98 -4.86
N SER A 92 -7.96 4.05 -5.35
CA SER A 92 -8.49 5.40 -5.12
C SER A 92 -9.93 5.49 -5.65
N GLY A 93 -10.82 6.09 -4.88
CA GLY A 93 -12.25 6.17 -5.16
C GLY A 93 -13.11 5.07 -4.53
N ASP A 94 -12.52 3.98 -4.02
CA ASP A 94 -13.29 2.97 -3.28
C ASP A 94 -13.84 3.56 -1.97
N ILE A 95 -14.98 3.07 -1.50
CA ILE A 95 -15.56 3.50 -0.22
C ILE A 95 -15.05 2.57 0.90
N ILE A 96 -14.51 3.14 1.96
CA ILE A 96 -14.08 2.41 3.15
C ILE A 96 -15.01 2.74 4.31
N ARG A 97 -15.42 1.71 5.05
CA ARG A 97 -16.25 1.82 6.24
C ARG A 97 -15.51 1.25 7.44
N MET A 98 -15.27 2.10 8.44
CA MET A 98 -14.72 1.68 9.72
C MET A 98 -15.82 1.73 10.77
N ASN A 99 -16.00 0.63 11.51
CA ASN A 99 -16.92 0.56 12.64
C ASN A 99 -16.17 0.09 13.89
N LEU A 100 -16.02 0.99 14.86
CA LEU A 100 -15.28 0.72 16.10
C LEU A 100 -16.05 -0.21 17.05
N GLU A 101 -17.37 -0.12 17.09
CA GLU A 101 -18.21 -0.98 17.95
C GLU A 101 -18.14 -2.43 17.48
N LYS A 102 -18.24 -2.64 16.16
CA LYS A 102 -18.14 -3.96 15.52
C LYS A 102 -16.70 -4.42 15.30
N ARG A 103 -15.73 -3.53 15.53
CA ARG A 103 -14.30 -3.74 15.22
C ARG A 103 -14.09 -4.20 13.77
N SER A 104 -14.83 -3.62 12.84
CA SER A 104 -14.76 -3.94 11.41
C SER A 104 -14.15 -2.81 10.60
N LEU A 105 -13.41 -3.20 9.56
CA LEU A 105 -12.88 -2.32 8.52
C LEU A 105 -13.21 -2.96 7.18
N ASP A 106 -14.22 -2.41 6.52
CA ASP A 106 -14.81 -2.97 5.32
C ASP A 106 -14.53 -2.05 4.13
N VAL A 107 -14.38 -2.64 2.95
CA VAL A 107 -14.34 -1.91 1.68
C VAL A 107 -15.60 -2.23 0.90
N ASP A 108 -16.32 -1.20 0.46
CA ASP A 108 -17.60 -1.33 -0.24
C ASP A 108 -17.32 -1.60 -1.74
N ILE A 109 -16.89 -2.82 -2.03
CA ILE A 109 -16.62 -3.31 -3.38
C ILE A 109 -17.49 -4.54 -3.61
N PRO A 110 -18.28 -4.58 -4.71
CA PRO A 110 -19.01 -5.78 -5.08
C PRO A 110 -18.08 -6.99 -5.23
N ASN A 111 -18.52 -8.17 -4.76
CA ASN A 111 -17.71 -9.40 -4.79
C ASN A 111 -17.18 -9.73 -6.20
N GLU A 112 -17.97 -9.46 -7.24
CA GLU A 112 -17.58 -9.67 -8.64
C GLU A 112 -16.38 -8.78 -9.04
N GLU A 113 -16.41 -7.50 -8.67
CA GLU A 113 -15.31 -6.57 -8.93
C GLU A 113 -14.08 -6.94 -8.11
N LEU A 114 -14.25 -7.35 -6.85
CA LEU A 114 -13.14 -7.80 -6.02
C LEU A 114 -12.46 -9.04 -6.62
N ALA A 115 -13.24 -10.02 -7.08
CA ALA A 115 -12.73 -11.22 -7.75
C ALA A 115 -12.00 -10.88 -9.05
N ARG A 116 -12.55 -9.97 -9.87
CA ARG A 116 -11.92 -9.49 -11.10
C ARG A 116 -10.58 -8.81 -10.82
N ARG A 117 -10.54 -7.89 -9.84
CA ARG A 117 -9.30 -7.20 -9.42
C ARG A 117 -8.26 -8.19 -8.91
N LYS A 118 -8.68 -9.21 -8.16
CA LYS A 118 -7.80 -10.27 -7.65
C LYS A 118 -7.15 -11.06 -8.78
N ALA A 119 -7.94 -11.54 -9.74
CA ALA A 119 -7.43 -12.27 -10.88
C ALA A 119 -6.46 -11.43 -11.74
N GLU A 120 -6.80 -10.15 -11.98
CA GLU A 120 -5.89 -9.22 -12.67
C GLU A 120 -4.56 -9.04 -11.93
N ASP A 121 -4.61 -8.94 -10.61
CA ASP A 121 -3.43 -8.73 -9.78
C ASP A 121 -2.52 -9.96 -9.74
N GLU A 122 -3.09 -11.14 -9.54
CA GLU A 122 -2.37 -12.41 -9.59
C GLU A 122 -1.71 -12.63 -10.95
N GLN A 123 -2.43 -12.35 -12.04
CA GLN A 123 -1.89 -12.43 -13.40
C GLN A 123 -0.71 -11.47 -13.60
N LYS A 124 -0.80 -10.23 -13.11
CA LYS A 124 0.31 -9.26 -13.15
C LYS A 124 1.51 -9.74 -12.36
N ALA A 125 1.28 -10.31 -11.18
CA ALA A 125 2.35 -10.87 -10.35
C ALA A 125 3.09 -12.01 -11.08
N TRP A 126 2.34 -12.92 -11.72
CA TRP A 126 2.92 -13.99 -12.54
C TRP A 126 3.80 -13.45 -13.69
N LEU A 127 3.31 -12.46 -14.43
CA LEU A 127 4.08 -11.83 -15.52
C LEU A 127 5.36 -11.14 -15.02
N GLN A 128 5.33 -10.53 -13.85
CA GLN A 128 6.52 -9.92 -13.24
C GLN A 128 7.57 -10.97 -12.86
N ILE A 129 7.15 -12.11 -12.33
CA ILE A 129 8.05 -13.24 -12.01
C ILE A 129 8.73 -13.74 -13.30
N GLN A 130 7.96 -13.94 -14.38
CA GLN A 130 8.51 -14.36 -15.67
C GLN A 130 9.53 -13.36 -16.22
N ARG A 131 9.22 -12.06 -16.19
CA ARG A 131 10.16 -11.02 -16.65
C ARG A 131 11.48 -11.01 -15.87
N ARG A 132 11.44 -11.18 -14.55
CA ARG A 132 12.64 -11.28 -13.71
C ARG A 132 13.45 -12.53 -14.03
N ALA A 133 12.79 -13.67 -14.27
CA ALA A 133 13.44 -14.90 -14.68
C ALA A 133 14.17 -14.73 -16.03
N THR A 134 13.52 -14.14 -17.03
CA THR A 134 14.12 -13.91 -18.36
C THR A 134 15.32 -12.96 -18.32
N HIS A 135 15.26 -11.87 -17.55
CA HIS A 135 16.39 -10.94 -17.38
C HIS A 135 17.58 -11.55 -16.63
N SER A 136 17.34 -12.53 -15.76
CA SER A 136 18.40 -13.27 -15.07
C SER A 136 19.15 -14.19 -16.04
N THR A 137 18.44 -14.84 -16.96
CA THR A 137 19.04 -15.74 -17.96
C THR A 137 19.97 -14.99 -18.94
N GLU A 138 19.68 -13.72 -19.24
CA GLU A 138 20.53 -12.87 -20.09
C GLU A 138 21.78 -12.34 -19.35
N ARG A 139 21.69 -12.05 -18.05
CA ARG A 139 22.85 -11.59 -17.23
C ARG A 139 23.80 -12.70 -16.82
N THR A 140 23.39 -13.96 -16.89
CA THR A 140 24.23 -15.11 -16.50
C THR A 140 25.09 -15.64 -17.67
N ARG A 141 25.09 -14.95 -18.81
CA ARG A 141 26.07 -15.21 -19.88
C ARG A 141 27.40 -14.54 -19.51
N GLU A 142 28.24 -15.34 -18.86
CA GLU A 142 29.68 -15.12 -18.64
C GLU A 142 30.07 -14.26 -17.42
N VAL A 143 30.25 -14.95 -16.29
CA VAL A 143 31.29 -14.60 -15.31
C VAL A 143 32.16 -15.85 -15.17
N ILE A 144 33.15 -15.99 -16.06
CA ILE A 144 34.25 -16.94 -15.85
C ILE A 144 35.23 -16.26 -14.90
N VAL A 145 35.18 -16.62 -13.62
CA VAL A 145 36.26 -16.29 -12.69
C VAL A 145 37.37 -17.32 -12.90
N ASP A 146 38.44 -16.91 -13.57
CA ASP A 146 39.65 -17.71 -13.69
C ASP A 146 40.37 -17.76 -12.33
N CYS A 147 40.23 -18.88 -11.62
CA CYS A 147 40.85 -19.14 -10.33
C CYS A 147 42.33 -19.53 -10.41
N THR A 148 42.99 -19.46 -11.58
CA THR A 148 44.39 -19.95 -11.74
C THR A 148 45.48 -18.89 -11.52
N LYS A 149 45.15 -17.63 -11.23
CA LYS A 149 46.17 -16.62 -10.90
C LYS A 149 46.40 -16.50 -9.38
N PRO A 150 47.62 -16.76 -8.87
CA PRO A 150 47.96 -16.45 -7.50
C PRO A 150 48.02 -14.92 -7.30
N ARG A 151 47.71 -14.51 -6.05
CA ARG A 151 47.56 -13.13 -5.56
C ARG A 151 48.73 -12.21 -5.87
#